data_AF-A0A931I6G7-F1
#
_entry.id   AF-A0A931I6G7-F1
#
_cell.length_a   1.000
_cell.length_b   1.000
_cell.length_c   1.000
_cell.angle_alpha   90.00
_cell.angle_beta   90.00
_cell.angle_gamma   90.00
#
_symmetry.space_group_name_H-M   'P 1'
#
loop_
_entity.id
_entity.type
_entity.pdbx_description
1 polymer ?
#
loop_
_entity_poly.entity_id
_entity_poly.type
_entity_poly.pdbx_seq_one_letter_code
_entity_poly.pdbx_strand_id
1 'polypeptide(L)' 'MSDALAQVGGLPVEVAVDYAELIAFLELTPWEGPPYSDDIPDGEMRRMVFGPDGAGLAVYVVLEQERRVVVVHVAWVR' A
#
# COMPACT_ATOMS: atom_id res chain seq x y z
N MET A 1 19.25 -3.64 5.06
CA MET A 1 18.53 -4.28 3.93
C MET A 1 17.07 -4.25 4.33
N SER A 2 16.24 -3.45 3.66
CA SER A 2 14.90 -3.08 4.12
C SER A 2 13.99 -4.31 4.30
N ASP A 3 13.33 -4.43 5.45
CA ASP A 3 12.34 -5.48 5.79
C ASP A 3 11.23 -5.62 4.73
N ALA A 4 10.98 -4.57 3.95
CA ALA A 4 9.97 -4.56 2.89
C ALA A 4 10.19 -5.64 1.82
N LEU A 5 11.43 -5.95 1.44
CA LEU A 5 11.71 -7.00 0.44
C LEU A 5 11.48 -8.41 1.00
N ALA A 6 11.71 -8.61 2.30
CA ALA A 6 11.46 -9.89 2.96
C ALA A 6 9.95 -10.18 3.07
N GLN A 7 9.12 -9.14 3.16
CA GLN A 7 7.67 -9.24 3.21
C GLN A 7 7.04 -9.65 1.85
N VAL A 8 7.65 -9.25 0.73
CA VAL A 8 7.19 -9.62 -0.62
C VAL A 8 7.56 -11.06 -0.98
N GLY A 9 8.68 -11.58 -0.47
CA GLY A 9 9.14 -12.95 -0.77
C GLY A 9 8.28 -14.09 -0.22
N GLY A 10 7.31 -13.78 0.64
CA GLY A 10 6.37 -14.76 1.23
C GLY A 10 4.95 -14.71 0.68
N LEU A 11 4.69 -13.92 -0.36
CA LEU A 11 3.35 -13.78 -0.93
C LEU A 11 2.97 -15.03 -1.74
N PRO A 12 1.78 -15.62 -1.52
CA PRO A 12 1.22 -16.58 -2.45
C PRO A 12 1.13 -15.98 -3.86
N VAL A 13 1.32 -16.79 -4.90
CA VAL A 13 1.38 -16.30 -6.29
C VAL A 13 0.10 -15.59 -6.71
N GLU A 14 -1.04 -16.09 -6.22
CA GLU A 14 -2.37 -15.54 -6.44
C GLU A 14 -2.51 -14.13 -5.88
N VAL A 15 -1.75 -13.81 -4.83
CA VAL A 15 -1.76 -12.53 -4.14
C VAL A 15 -0.75 -11.54 -4.73
N ALA A 16 0.27 -12.04 -5.44
CA ALA A 16 1.33 -11.23 -6.02
C ALA A 16 0.84 -10.33 -7.18
N VAL A 17 -0.17 -10.76 -7.93
CA VAL A 17 -0.77 -9.97 -9.02
C VAL A 17 -1.48 -8.75 -8.46
N ASP A 18 -2.36 -8.95 -7.47
CA ASP A 18 -3.08 -7.86 -6.81
C ASP A 18 -2.12 -6.86 -6.16
N TYR A 19 -1.04 -7.36 -5.57
CA TYR A 19 0.00 -6.50 -5.01
C TYR A 19 0.73 -5.70 -6.10
N ALA A 20 1.03 -6.29 -7.25
CA ALA A 20 1.64 -5.57 -8.37
C ALA A 20 0.72 -4.46 -8.91
N GLU A 21 -0.58 -4.71 -8.99
CA GLU A 21 -1.57 -3.69 -9.36
C GLU A 21 -1.62 -2.55 -8.34
N LEU A 22 -1.59 -2.88 -7.03
CA LEU A 22 -1.46 -1.88 -5.98
C LEU A 22 -0.19 -1.03 -6.17
N ILE A 23 0.97 -1.64 -6.45
CA ILE A 23 2.20 -0.89 -6.69
C ILE A 23 2.04 0.06 -7.88
N ALA A 24 1.46 -0.40 -9.00
CA ALA A 24 1.20 0.45 -10.16
C ALA A 24 0.26 1.63 -9.82
N PHE A 25 -0.77 1.41 -9.00
CA PHE A 25 -1.62 2.48 -8.48
C PHE A 25 -0.82 3.49 -7.64
N LEU A 26 0.05 3.01 -6.73
CA LEU A 26 0.85 3.88 -5.86
C LEU A 26 1.90 4.68 -6.63
N GLU A 27 2.41 4.18 -7.75
CA GLU A 27 3.33 4.91 -8.63
C GLU A 27 2.66 6.07 -9.38
N LEU A 28 1.36 5.93 -9.70
CA LEU A 28 0.63 6.89 -10.53
C LEU A 28 -0.20 7.88 -9.70
N THR A 29 -0.91 7.40 -8.69
CA THR A 29 -1.96 8.17 -8.00
C THR A 29 -2.00 7.86 -6.50
N PRO A 30 -0.89 8.03 -5.75
CA PRO A 30 -0.86 7.64 -4.34
C PRO A 30 -1.81 8.47 -3.45
N TRP A 31 -2.14 9.69 -3.87
CA TRP A 31 -3.07 10.59 -3.19
C TRP A 31 -4.57 10.27 -3.43
N GLU A 32 -4.90 9.25 -4.22
CA GLU A 32 -6.30 8.82 -4.43
C GLU A 32 -6.78 7.80 -3.38
N GLY A 33 -5.89 7.24 -2.57
CA GLY A 33 -6.31 6.43 -1.41
C GLY A 33 -7.11 7.23 -0.38
N PRO A 34 -7.86 6.60 0.52
CA PRO A 34 -8.37 7.29 1.70
C PRO A 34 -7.22 7.64 2.68
N PRO A 35 -7.39 8.71 3.49
CA PRO A 35 -6.48 8.98 4.60
C PRO A 35 -6.48 7.79 5.57
N TYR A 36 -5.36 7.61 6.28
CA TYR A 36 -5.27 6.58 7.30
C TYR A 36 -6.15 6.90 8.52
N SER A 37 -6.22 8.18 8.90
CA SER A 37 -7.05 8.69 10.00
C SER A 37 -8.00 9.76 9.47
N ASP A 38 -9.30 9.62 9.76
CA ASP A 38 -10.31 10.60 9.35
C ASP A 38 -10.15 11.95 10.09
N ASP A 39 -9.48 11.96 11.25
CA ASP A 39 -9.14 13.18 12.00
C ASP A 39 -8.03 14.00 11.32
N ILE A 40 -7.27 13.39 10.41
CA ILE A 40 -6.16 14.02 9.68
C ILE A 40 -6.34 13.73 8.18
N PRO A 41 -7.34 14.35 7.52
CA PRO A 41 -7.73 14.01 6.15
C PRO A 41 -6.65 14.32 5.11
N ASP A 42 -5.81 15.33 5.39
CA ASP A 42 -4.70 15.75 4.54
C ASP A 42 -3.35 15.12 4.96
N GLY A 43 -3.38 14.12 5.84
CA GLY A 43 -2.18 13.46 6.33
C GLY A 43 -1.46 12.69 5.22
N GLU A 44 -0.13 12.62 5.30
CA GLU A 44 0.73 11.90 4.35
C GLU A 44 0.53 10.37 4.42
N MET A 45 0.01 9.87 5.54
CA MET A 45 -0.26 8.44 5.74
C MET A 45 -1.65 8.08 5.23
N ARG A 46 -1.70 7.04 4.40
CA ARG A 46 -2.87 6.65 3.63
C ARG A 46 -3.04 5.14 3.68
N ARG A 47 -4.22 4.66 3.34
CA ARG A 47 -4.54 3.22 3.30
C ARG A 47 -5.20 2.86 1.99
N MET A 48 -4.97 1.66 1.49
CA MET A 48 -5.65 1.13 0.32
C MET A 48 -6.06 -0.33 0.55
N VAL A 49 -7.33 -0.62 0.25
CA VAL A 49 -7.83 -2.00 0.18
C VAL A 49 -7.64 -2.47 -1.26
N PHE A 50 -7.18 -3.71 -1.44
CA PHE A 50 -6.85 -4.24 -2.76
C PHE A 50 -7.06 -5.76 -2.84
N GLY A 51 -7.02 -6.29 -4.06
CA GLY A 51 -7.35 -7.69 -4.35
C GLY A 51 -8.85 -8.00 -4.28
N PRO A 52 -9.24 -9.24 -4.67
CA PRO A 52 -10.63 -9.69 -4.68
C PRO A 52 -11.29 -9.52 -3.31
N ASP A 53 -12.51 -8.99 -3.30
CA ASP A 53 -13.33 -8.79 -2.09
C ASP A 53 -12.64 -8.00 -0.95
N GLY A 54 -11.58 -7.25 -1.27
CA GLY A 54 -10.78 -6.52 -0.28
C GLY A 54 -9.90 -7.40 0.60
N ALA A 55 -9.38 -8.49 0.05
CA ALA A 55 -8.51 -9.43 0.75
C ALA A 55 -7.16 -8.84 1.20
N GLY A 56 -6.74 -7.69 0.66
CA GLY A 56 -5.51 -7.00 1.02
C GLY A 56 -5.74 -5.61 1.61
N LEU A 57 -4.91 -5.23 2.58
CA LEU A 57 -4.81 -3.86 3.09
C LEU A 57 -3.35 -3.42 3.04
N ALA A 58 -3.10 -2.27 2.41
CA ALA A 58 -1.82 -1.59 2.46
C ALA A 58 -1.94 -0.28 3.23
N VAL A 59 -0.97 -0.01 4.10
CA VAL A 59 -0.76 1.30 4.71
C VAL A 59 0.56 1.85 4.18
N TYR A 60 0.52 3.09 3.70
CA TYR A 60 1.66 3.72 3.06
C TYR A 60 1.75 5.20 3.41
N VAL A 61 2.92 5.79 3.19
CA VAL A 61 3.20 7.21 3.40
C VAL A 61 3.67 7.82 2.08
N VAL A 62 3.12 8.99 1.75
CA VAL A 62 3.51 9.78 0.57
C VAL A 62 4.47 10.88 1.00
N LEU A 63 5.73 10.74 0.64
CA LEU A 63 6.79 11.73 0.85
C LEU A 63 6.91 12.59 -0.41
N GLU A 64 6.03 13.59 -0.53
CA GLU A 64 5.87 14.39 -1.76
C GLU A 64 7.17 15.07 -2.18
N GLN A 65 7.91 15.65 -1.22
CA GLN A 65 9.17 16.34 -1.49
C GLN A 65 10.24 15.42 -2.08
N GLU A 66 10.19 14.13 -1.75
CA GLU A 66 11.11 13.10 -2.25
C GLU A 66 10.55 12.39 -3.49
N ARG A 67 9.33 12.71 -3.93
CA ARG A 67 8.56 11.96 -4.93
C ARG A 67 8.56 10.46 -4.64
N ARG A 68 8.36 10.11 -3.37
CA ARG A 68 8.53 8.75 -2.88
C ARG A 68 7.30 8.28 -2.14
N VAL A 69 6.90 7.03 -2.42
CA VAL A 69 5.88 6.33 -1.64
C VAL A 69 6.57 5.21 -0.87
N VAL A 70 6.27 5.12 0.42
CA VAL A 70 6.78 4.06 1.29
C VAL A 70 5.62 3.24 1.80
N VAL A 71 5.54 1.97 1.37
CA VAL A 71 4.62 1.01 1.97
C VAL A 71 5.15 0.65 3.35
N VAL A 72 4.38 0.96 4.39
CA VAL A 72 4.74 0.75 5.80
C VAL A 72 4.23 -0.60 6.28
N HIS A 73 3.07 -1.03 5.80
CA HIS A 73 2.45 -2.27 6.19
C HIS A 73 1.62 -2.86 5.06
N VAL A 74 1.65 -4.18 4.94
CA VAL A 74 0.73 -4.95 4.09
C VAL A 74 0.16 -6.07 4.95
N ALA A 75 -1.17 -6.18 4.97
CA ALA A 75 -1.90 -7.25 5.63
C ALA A 75 -2.79 -7.97 4.63
N TRP A 76 -2.99 -9.27 4.87
CA TRP A 76 -3.89 -10.12 4.11
C TRP A 76 -4.98 -10.64 5.04
N VAL A 77 -6.22 -10.47 4.63
CA VAL A 77 -7.38 -11.09 5.26
C VAL A 77 -7.49 -12.48 4.64
N ARG A 78 -7.22 -13.51 5.44
CA ARG A 78 -7.55 -14.91 5.07
C ARG A 78 -9.01 -15.19 5.34
#